data_AF-A0A7K3H0E2-F1
#
_entry.id   AF-A0A7K3H0E2-F1
#
_cell.length_a   1.000
_cell.length_b   1.000
_cell.length_c   1.000
_cell.angle_alpha   90.00
_cell.angle_beta   90.00
_cell.angle_gamma   90.00
#
_symmetry.space_group_name_H-M   'P 1'
#
loop_
_entity.id
_entity.type
_entity.pdbx_description
1 polymer ?
#
loop_
_entity_poly.entity_id
_entity_poly.type
_entity_poly.pdbx_seq_one_letter_code
_entity_poly.pdbx_strand_id
1 'polypeptide(L)'
;MYAERASRLTGAVVWTNTPTDPEPGRVLPDGCMDLLWHDGRLLVAGPDTRAHVTEGTPAAWAGVRFPPGTAPALLGVPARELRDRRVDLTDLWPAARARRLAARVNAAADPA
;
A
#
# COMPACT_ATOMS: atom_id res chain seq x y z
N MET A 1 0.45 0.29 -16.68
CA MET A 1 1.88 -0.03 -16.60
C MET A 1 2.35 0.02 -15.15
N TYR A 2 3.26 -0.88 -14.77
CA TYR A 2 3.94 -0.88 -13.47
C TYR A 2 5.25 -0.07 -13.55
N ALA A 3 5.54 0.73 -12.54
CA ALA A 3 6.79 1.48 -12.44
C ALA A 3 7.22 1.63 -10.96
N GLU A 4 8.52 1.76 -10.74
CA GLU A 4 9.11 1.96 -9.41
C GLU A 4 10.10 3.12 -9.42
N ARG A 5 10.24 3.80 -8.28
CA ARG A 5 11.26 4.81 -8.02
C ARG A 5 11.67 4.81 -6.56
N ALA A 6 12.86 5.35 -6.28
CA ALA A 6 13.33 5.51 -4.90
C ALA A 6 12.37 6.40 -4.07
N SER A 7 12.13 5.99 -2.82
CA SER A 7 11.47 6.82 -1.82
C SER A 7 12.46 7.78 -1.15
N ARG A 8 11.94 8.83 -0.50
CA ARG A 8 12.71 9.65 0.43
C ARG A 8 13.01 8.93 1.75
N LEU A 9 12.25 7.87 2.07
CA LEU A 9 12.53 6.98 3.18
C LEU A 9 13.56 5.93 2.73
N THR A 10 14.73 5.92 3.35
CA THR A 10 15.82 4.99 3.02
C THR A 10 15.34 3.54 2.99
N GLY A 11 15.60 2.85 1.88
CA GLY A 11 15.25 1.44 1.68
C GLY A 11 13.79 1.19 1.26
N ALA A 12 12.92 2.20 1.30
CA ALA A 12 11.57 2.09 0.77
C ALA A 12 11.52 2.44 -0.72
N VAL A 13 10.57 1.85 -1.43
CA VAL A 13 10.33 2.07 -2.86
C VAL A 13 8.93 2.63 -3.04
N VAL A 14 8.80 3.67 -3.87
CA VAL A 14 7.50 4.11 -4.37
C VAL A 14 7.22 3.36 -5.65
N TRP A 15 6.03 2.76 -5.76
CA TRP A 15 5.59 2.09 -6.97
C TRP A 15 4.23 2.60 -7.41
N THR A 16 3.98 2.53 -8.70
CA THR A 16 2.68 2.81 -9.32
C THR A 16 2.27 1.65 -10.20
N ASN A 17 1.00 1.32 -10.21
CA ASN A 17 0.44 0.35 -11.14
C ASN A 17 -0.88 0.87 -11.70
N THR A 18 -0.96 0.97 -13.02
CA THR A 18 -2.23 1.24 -13.73
C THR A 18 -2.50 0.06 -14.65
N PRO A 19 -3.14 -1.02 -14.18
CA PRO A 19 -3.47 -2.17 -15.02
C PRO A 19 -4.32 -1.71 -16.21
N THR A 20 -4.00 -2.21 -17.40
CA THR A 20 -4.78 -1.96 -18.64
C THR A 20 -5.61 -3.17 -19.04
N ASP A 21 -5.20 -4.36 -18.60
CA ASP A 21 -5.91 -5.61 -18.85
C ASP A 21 -6.91 -5.90 -17.70
N PRO A 22 -8.07 -6.48 -18.01
CA PRO A 22 -9.05 -6.88 -17.01
C PRO A 22 -8.67 -8.17 -16.26
N GLU A 23 -7.59 -8.84 -16.67
CA GLU A 23 -7.12 -10.06 -16.02
C GLU A 23 -6.62 -9.79 -14.58
N PRO A 24 -6.97 -10.65 -13.61
CA PRO A 24 -6.52 -10.46 -12.23
C PRO A 24 -5.00 -10.47 -12.10
N GLY A 25 -4.45 -9.39 -11.57
CA GLY A 25 -3.06 -9.30 -11.17
C GLY A 25 -2.72 -10.23 -10.01
N ARG A 26 -1.44 -10.60 -9.89
CA ARG A 26 -0.92 -11.39 -8.78
C ARG A 26 0.23 -10.67 -8.11
N VAL A 27 0.10 -10.46 -6.81
CA VAL A 27 1.19 -10.00 -5.93
C VAL A 27 1.78 -11.22 -5.26
N LEU A 28 3.08 -11.47 -5.50
CA LEU A 28 3.78 -12.60 -4.91
C LEU A 28 4.21 -12.29 -3.47
N PRO A 29 4.28 -13.29 -2.58
CA PRO A 29 4.70 -13.09 -1.20
C PRO A 29 6.19 -12.72 -1.15
N ASP A 30 6.48 -11.47 -0.82
CA ASP A 30 7.84 -10.91 -0.74
C ASP A 30 8.28 -10.57 0.71
N GLY A 31 7.39 -10.79 1.68
CA GLY A 31 7.63 -10.48 3.10
C GLY A 31 7.66 -8.98 3.43
N CYS A 32 7.39 -8.12 2.45
CA CYS A 32 7.30 -6.67 2.63
C CYS A 32 5.90 -6.26 3.10
N MET A 33 5.76 -4.99 3.45
CA MET A 33 4.48 -4.36 3.76
C MET A 33 4.39 -3.07 2.97
N ASP A 34 3.18 -2.74 2.54
CA ASP A 34 2.96 -1.58 1.69
C ASP A 34 1.89 -0.66 2.30
N LEU A 35 2.16 0.66 2.25
CA LEU A 35 1.11 1.67 2.38
C LEU A 35 0.59 1.98 0.97
N LEU A 36 -0.65 1.62 0.71
CA LEU A 36 -1.30 1.72 -0.58
C LEU A 36 -2.19 2.95 -0.64
N TRP A 37 -2.23 3.58 -1.80
CA TRP A 37 -3.26 4.51 -2.21
C TRP A 37 -4.05 3.93 -3.38
N HIS A 38 -5.37 3.95 -3.25
CA HIS A 38 -6.30 3.52 -4.28
C HIS A 38 -7.65 4.21 -4.09
N ASP A 39 -8.18 4.79 -5.17
CA ASP A 39 -9.49 5.45 -5.20
C ASP A 39 -9.72 6.43 -4.03
N GLY A 40 -8.71 7.27 -3.77
CA GLY A 40 -8.77 8.28 -2.71
C GLY A 40 -8.63 7.75 -1.28
N ARG A 41 -8.39 6.44 -1.10
CA ARG A 41 -8.27 5.77 0.20
C ARG A 41 -6.85 5.30 0.44
N LEU A 42 -6.50 5.18 1.73
CA LEU A 42 -5.23 4.62 2.17
C LEU A 42 -5.45 3.27 2.82
N LEU A 43 -4.73 2.26 2.34
CA LEU A 43 -4.78 0.90 2.87
C LEU A 43 -3.39 0.45 3.29
N VAL A 44 -3.32 -0.47 4.24
CA VAL A 44 -2.08 -1.19 4.56
C VAL A 44 -2.21 -2.62 4.09
N ALA A 45 -1.29 -3.05 3.22
CA ALA A 45 -1.06 -4.47 2.95
C ALA A 45 0.00 -4.99 3.91
N GLY A 46 -0.37 -5.96 4.73
CA GLY A 46 0.60 -6.71 5.52
C GLY A 46 1.36 -7.74 4.68
N PRO A 47 2.33 -8.45 5.29
CA PRO A 47 3.13 -9.41 4.57
C PRO A 47 2.27 -10.61 4.18
N ASP A 48 2.38 -11.00 2.91
CA ASP A 48 1.71 -12.17 2.38
C ASP A 48 2.51 -13.44 2.64
N THR A 49 1.81 -14.51 3.00
CA THR A 49 2.33 -15.89 3.03
C THR A 49 2.01 -16.66 1.76
N ARG A 50 1.10 -16.14 0.94
CA ARG A 50 0.63 -16.70 -0.33
C ARG A 50 0.37 -15.60 -1.33
N ALA A 51 0.38 -15.92 -2.62
CA ALA A 51 0.09 -14.92 -3.64
C ALA A 51 -1.30 -14.30 -3.42
N HIS A 52 -1.37 -12.98 -3.43
CA HIS A 52 -2.61 -12.24 -3.40
C HIS A 52 -3.07 -11.96 -4.83
N VAL A 53 -4.34 -12.27 -5.11
CA VAL A 53 -4.96 -11.97 -6.40
C VAL A 53 -5.69 -10.65 -6.25
N THR A 54 -5.33 -9.67 -7.08
CA THR A 54 -6.01 -8.38 -7.11
C THR A 54 -7.33 -8.55 -7.87
N GLU A 55 -8.44 -8.31 -7.18
CA GLU A 55 -9.79 -8.39 -7.75
C GLU A 55 -10.33 -6.98 -8.03
N GLY A 56 -11.27 -6.87 -8.97
CA GLY A 56 -11.99 -5.63 -9.28
C GLY A 56 -11.64 -5.03 -10.65
N THR A 57 -12.23 -3.87 -10.93
CA THR A 57 -11.99 -3.13 -12.17
C THR A 57 -10.57 -2.55 -12.21
N PRO A 58 -9.90 -2.55 -13.37
CA PRO A 58 -8.61 -1.89 -13.53
C PRO A 58 -8.65 -0.45 -13.03
N ALA A 59 -7.80 -0.13 -12.07
CA ALA A 59 -7.74 1.18 -11.44
C ALA A 59 -6.29 1.54 -11.11
N ALA A 60 -6.01 2.83 -10.99
CA ALA A 60 -4.69 3.29 -10.61
C ALA A 60 -4.41 2.95 -9.13
N TRP A 61 -3.20 2.45 -8.89
CA TRP A 61 -2.63 2.20 -7.58
C TRP A 61 -1.31 2.93 -7.46
N ALA A 62 -1.06 3.49 -6.29
CA ALA A 62 0.26 3.92 -5.86
C ALA A 62 0.56 3.28 -4.51
N GLY A 63 1.84 3.06 -4.21
CA GLY A 63 2.22 2.46 -2.94
C GLY A 63 3.64 2.81 -2.53
N VAL A 64 3.86 2.76 -1.21
CA VAL A 64 5.19 2.77 -0.62
C VAL A 64 5.45 1.39 -0.05
N ARG A 65 6.36 0.64 -0.69
CA ARG A 65 6.87 -0.64 -0.18
C ARG A 65 7.95 -0.38 0.84
N PHE A 66 7.73 -0.85 2.06
CA PHE A 66 8.71 -0.77 3.14
C PHE A 66 9.60 -2.01 3.13
N PRO A 67 10.91 -1.88 3.38
CA PRO A 67 11.76 -3.05 3.55
C PRO A 67 11.31 -3.85 4.78
N PRO A 68 11.49 -5.18 4.79
CA PRO A 68 11.01 -6.05 5.86
C PRO A 68 11.38 -5.52 7.26
N GLY A 69 10.40 -5.51 8.17
CA GLY A 69 10.57 -5.03 9.55
C GLY A 69 10.43 -3.51 9.75
N THR A 70 10.35 -2.69 8.69
CA THR A 70 10.24 -1.23 8.83
C THR A 70 8.81 -0.74 9.10
N ALA A 71 7.83 -1.25 8.34
CA ALA A 71 6.45 -0.80 8.46
C ALA A 71 5.85 -0.95 9.87
N PRO A 72 6.12 -2.03 10.65
CA PRO A 72 5.57 -2.17 12.00
C PRO A 72 5.92 -1.01 12.93
N ALA A 73 7.16 -0.51 12.86
CA ALA A 73 7.60 0.63 13.68
C ALA A 73 6.90 1.95 13.27
N LEU A 74 6.61 2.13 11.98
CA LEU A 74 5.94 3.32 11.47
C LEU A 74 4.42 3.30 11.69
N LEU A 75 3.81 2.13 11.55
CA LEU A 75 2.36 1.94 11.65
C LEU A 75 1.91 1.74 13.11
N GLY A 76 2.82 1.32 14.00
CA GLY A 76 2.52 1.04 15.41
C GLY A 76 1.80 -0.28 15.63
N VAL A 77 1.84 -1.19 14.65
CA VAL A 77 1.15 -2.50 14.68
C VAL A 77 2.12 -3.60 14.25
N PRO A 78 2.24 -4.70 15.01
CA PRO A 78 3.08 -5.83 14.61
C PRO A 78 2.69 -6.42 13.26
N ALA A 79 3.66 -6.74 12.41
CA ALA A 79 3.42 -7.30 11.07
C ALA A 79 2.51 -8.54 11.08
N ARG A 80 2.64 -9.40 12.11
CA ARG A 80 1.84 -10.63 12.27
C ARG A 80 0.33 -10.37 12.37
N GLU A 81 -0.09 -9.20 12.85
CA GLU A 81 -1.51 -8.86 12.99
C GLU A 81 -2.16 -8.50 11.65
N LEU A 82 -1.32 -8.09 10.68
CA LEU A 82 -1.71 -7.71 9.32
C LEU A 82 -1.32 -8.78 8.28
N ARG A 83 -0.70 -9.88 8.70
CA ARG A 83 -0.29 -10.97 7.82
C ARG A 83 -1.48 -11.46 6.98
N ASP A 84 -1.28 -11.56 5.67
CA ASP A 84 -2.29 -11.92 4.65
C ASP A 84 -3.51 -10.98 4.60
N ARG A 85 -3.42 -9.76 5.13
CA ARG A 85 -4.54 -8.81 5.21
C ARG A 85 -4.24 -7.50 4.51
N ARG A 86 -5.31 -6.91 3.97
CA ARG A 86 -5.39 -5.51 3.55
C ARG A 86 -6.41 -4.83 4.42
N VAL A 87 -6.03 -3.75 5.09
CA VAL A 87 -6.91 -3.05 6.04
C VAL A 87 -6.90 -1.56 5.76
N ASP A 88 -8.00 -0.87 6.07
CA ASP A 88 -8.04 0.58 5.94
C ASP A 88 -7.09 1.20 6.98
N LEU A 89 -6.38 2.27 6.62
CA LEU A 89 -5.52 2.96 7.57
C LEU A 89 -6.32 3.50 8.77
N THR A 90 -7.62 3.80 8.61
CA THR A 90 -8.49 4.22 9.70
C THR A 90 -8.75 3.12 10.73
N ASP A 91 -8.50 1.86 10.40
CA ASP A 91 -8.65 0.73 11.34
C ASP A 91 -7.40 0.58 12.23
N LEU A 92 -6.27 1.17 11.82
CA LEU A 92 -4.99 1.11 12.54
C LEU A 92 -4.68 2.38 13.30
N TRP A 93 -5.05 3.54 12.73
CA TRP A 93 -4.77 4.85 13.29
C TRP A 93 -6.06 5.57 13.68
N PRO A 94 -5.99 6.57 14.59
CA PRO A 94 -7.12 7.46 14.82
C PRO A 94 -7.69 8.01 13.50
N ALA A 95 -8.98 7.80 13.25
CA ALA A 95 -9.60 8.07 11.96
C ALA A 95 -9.35 9.49 11.44
N ALA A 96 -9.34 10.50 12.32
CA ALA A 96 -9.06 11.88 11.95
C ALA A 96 -7.64 12.07 11.37
N ARG A 97 -6.64 11.34 11.90
CA ARG A 97 -5.25 11.39 11.42
C ARG A 97 -5.13 10.70 10.06
N ALA A 98 -5.70 9.50 9.92
CA ALA A 98 -5.68 8.74 8.67
C ALA A 98 -6.40 9.50 7.54
N ARG A 99 -7.57 10.08 7.81
CA ARG A 99 -8.31 10.91 6.84
C ARG A 99 -7.55 12.17 6.44
N ARG A 100 -6.87 12.83 7.39
CA ARG A 100 -6.03 13.99 7.07
C ARG A 100 -4.86 13.61 6.16
N LEU A 101 -4.25 12.45 6.39
CA LEU A 101 -3.19 11.96 5.50
C LEU A 101 -3.74 11.64 4.10
N ALA A 102 -4.85 10.91 4.02
CA ALA A 102 -5.51 10.60 2.74
C ALA A 102 -5.88 11.89 1.97
N ALA A 103 -6.47 12.87 2.65
CA ALA A 103 -6.79 14.17 2.03
C ALA A 103 -5.55 14.89 1.48
N ARG A 104 -4.40 14.81 2.16
CA ARG A 104 -3.15 15.40 1.67
C ARG A 104 -2.62 14.68 0.43
N VAL A 105 -2.72 13.35 0.39
CA VAL A 105 -2.32 12.55 -0.78
C VAL A 105 -3.27 12.85 -1.96
N ASN A 106 -4.58 12.91 -1.71
CA ASN A 106 -5.59 13.21 -2.74
C ASN A 106 -5.47 14.62 -3.32
N ALA A 107 -4.93 15.57 -2.55
CA ALA A 107 -4.70 16.94 -2.99
C ALA A 107 -3.34 17.14 -3.71
N ALA A 108 -2.48 16.12 -3.72
CA ALA A 108 -1.20 16.19 -4.43
C ALA A 108 -1.42 16.08 -5.95
N ALA A 109 -0.56 16.74 -6.74
CA ALA A 109 -0.59 16.63 -8.20
C ALA A 109 -0.29 15.20 -8.68
N ASP A 110 0.50 14.47 -7.89
CA ASP A 110 0.80 13.05 -8.07
C ASP A 110 0.63 12.35 -6.70
N PRO A 111 -0.25 11.34 -6.58
CA PRO A 111 -0.39 10.55 -5.36
C PRO A 111 0.84 9.69 -5.02
N ALA A 112 1.77 9.47 -5.96
CA ALA A 112 2.98 8.66 -5.80
C ALA A 112 4.22 9.49 -5.46
#